data_AF-H3NXR7-F1
#
_entry.id   AF-H3NXR7-F1
#
_cell.length_a   1.000
_cell.length_b   1.000
_cell.length_c   1.000
_cell.angle_alpha   90.00
_cell.angle_beta   90.00
_cell.angle_gamma   90.00
#
_symmetry.space_group_name_H-M   'P 1'
#
loop_
_entity.id
_entity.type
_entity.pdbx_description
1 polymer ?
#
loop_
_entity_poly.entity_id
_entity_poly.type
_entity_poly.pdbx_seq_one_letter_code
_entity_poly.pdbx_strand_id
1 'polypeptide(L)'
;MIELTATRQASVVSLGVIYILLALSLFFWGSNHLIYLSVLLFVCTLTLSLFVLGQRYALLNPVYVFCLLQLSLYSLNWLPFLFVVNPSNDTYGSVGLDTQSVKDAIVALNMLTSLWLACAVLGNFAWRVKTSWRAADVGLNYRSVALAIIAIAIGSFVVLVGEAGSLFELMIQREMTREDRLAADIGRHWFAFAQMGVLGVALWGFSDVKAFKSRLFLPLFILVLLIGFMVSGNRTSIVMSCLLIYAAWAFRSKRLFSSNVLVLSGVLVIGLGFASVVREEGVSKLQASGYDPSAQEVGLFEKLIRLRSERAVEGSASLGILMALKQDMPYLLGESYRSIAYIPVPSAMLANTKPPAGGRLAAKRLSGRTDTAWPVSPVVEAYWNFGIVGVVLTGLIYGLLSGFISRVMINNPTSTMMLVGYVSYVTTFSVGSDGFYKFFQVAIPLGVIYFLISIFFLMRRQLFSVGSNAY
;
A
#
# COMPACT_ATOMS: atom_id res chain seq x y z
N MET A 1 -15.51 20.46 6.28
CA MET A 1 -15.53 19.07 5.78
C MET A 1 -15.82 19.16 4.30
N ILE A 2 -15.07 18.48 3.44
CA ILE A 2 -15.30 18.58 1.99
C ILE A 2 -16.52 17.71 1.67
N GLU A 3 -17.68 18.32 1.46
CA GLU A 3 -18.78 17.61 0.84
C GLU A 3 -18.40 17.33 -0.61
N LEU A 4 -18.47 16.06 -1.01
CA LEU A 4 -18.47 15.72 -2.43
C LEU A 4 -19.75 16.30 -3.00
N THR A 5 -19.61 17.31 -3.85
CA THR A 5 -20.73 17.83 -4.63
C THR A 5 -21.29 16.70 -5.49
N ALA A 6 -22.61 16.67 -5.69
CA ALA A 6 -23.26 15.66 -6.55
C ALA A 6 -22.57 15.52 -7.92
N THR A 7 -22.04 16.62 -8.45
CA THR A 7 -21.25 16.67 -9.68
C THR A 7 -20.01 15.79 -9.65
N ARG A 8 -19.29 15.69 -8.52
CA ARG A 8 -18.08 14.87 -8.40
C ARG A 8 -18.38 13.38 -8.27
N GLN A 9 -19.45 13.04 -7.55
CA GLN A 9 -19.93 11.67 -7.49
C GLN A 9 -20.36 11.20 -8.88
N ALA A 10 -21.04 12.06 -9.64
CA ALA A 10 -21.38 11.79 -11.03
C ALA A 10 -20.13 11.51 -11.88
N SER A 11 -19.05 12.31 -11.78
CA SER A 11 -17.82 12.06 -12.54
C SER A 11 -17.16 10.71 -12.23
N VAL A 12 -17.12 10.31 -10.95
CA VAL A 12 -16.54 9.01 -10.54
C VAL A 12 -17.40 7.85 -11.05
N VAL A 13 -18.72 7.96 -10.95
CA VAL A 13 -19.65 6.94 -11.46
C VAL A 13 -19.57 6.86 -12.99
N SER A 14 -19.50 8.00 -13.69
CA SER A 14 -19.33 8.04 -15.15
C SER A 14 -18.05 7.33 -15.59
N LEU A 15 -16.94 7.49 -14.85
CA LEU A 15 -15.71 6.77 -15.13
C LEU A 15 -15.92 5.24 -15.00
N GLY A 16 -16.59 4.80 -13.94
CA GLY A 16 -16.98 3.39 -13.78
C GLY A 16 -17.83 2.87 -14.94
N VAL A 17 -18.83 3.66 -15.38
CA VAL A 17 -19.67 3.34 -16.55
C VAL A 17 -18.84 3.22 -17.83
N ILE A 18 -17.86 4.11 -18.06
CA ILE A 18 -16.94 4.01 -19.21
C ILE A 18 -16.19 2.67 -19.18
N TYR A 19 -15.68 2.24 -18.02
CA TYR A 19 -15.01 0.95 -17.91
C TYR A 19 -15.96 -0.24 -18.12
N ILE A 20 -17.22 -0.14 -17.68
CA ILE A 20 -18.24 -1.16 -17.93
C ILE A 20 -18.50 -1.26 -19.44
N LEU A 21 -18.67 -0.14 -20.14
CA LEU A 21 -18.88 -0.11 -21.58
C LEU A 21 -17.66 -0.65 -22.35
N LEU A 22 -16.44 -0.32 -21.90
CA LEU A 22 -15.21 -0.87 -22.47
C LEU A 22 -15.08 -2.38 -22.23
N ALA A 23 -15.43 -2.87 -21.04
CA ALA A 23 -15.41 -4.31 -20.75
C ALA A 23 -16.48 -5.06 -21.57
N LEU A 24 -17.66 -4.46 -21.76
CA LEU A 24 -18.72 -5.01 -22.61
C LEU A 24 -18.30 -5.03 -24.09
N SER A 25 -17.69 -3.96 -24.61
CA SER A 25 -17.20 -3.96 -25.99
C SER A 25 -16.15 -5.04 -26.20
N LEU A 26 -15.21 -5.19 -25.28
CA LEU A 26 -14.22 -6.26 -25.33
C LEU A 26 -14.84 -7.66 -25.21
N PHE A 27 -15.90 -7.83 -24.41
CA PHE A 27 -16.62 -9.10 -24.28
C PHE A 27 -17.25 -9.57 -25.60
N PHE A 28 -17.83 -8.66 -26.38
CA PHE A 28 -18.49 -9.00 -27.65
C PHE A 28 -17.49 -9.23 -28.80
N TRP A 29 -16.31 -8.63 -28.75
CA TRP A 29 -15.33 -8.66 -29.85
C TRP A 29 -14.17 -9.63 -29.61
N GLY A 30 -13.91 -10.03 -28.36
CA GLY A 30 -12.79 -10.89 -28.01
C GLY A 30 -13.18 -12.37 -27.86
N SER A 31 -12.19 -13.27 -28.00
CA SER A 31 -12.36 -14.73 -27.90
C SER A 31 -12.35 -15.26 -26.46
N ASN A 32 -11.96 -14.45 -25.46
CA ASN A 32 -11.82 -14.85 -24.06
C ASN A 32 -13.01 -14.40 -23.18
N HIS A 33 -14.23 -14.82 -23.54
CA HIS A 33 -15.48 -14.34 -22.89
C HIS A 33 -15.48 -14.46 -21.36
N LEU A 34 -14.93 -15.54 -20.78
CA LEU A 34 -14.88 -15.72 -19.33
C LEU A 34 -14.01 -14.66 -18.62
N ILE A 35 -12.87 -14.29 -19.22
CA ILE A 35 -12.01 -13.24 -18.67
C ILE A 35 -12.77 -11.92 -18.68
N TYR A 36 -13.35 -11.54 -19.82
CA TYR A 36 -14.09 -10.29 -19.93
C TYR A 36 -15.31 -10.25 -19.01
N LEU A 37 -16.02 -11.37 -18.82
CA LEU A 37 -17.12 -11.47 -17.87
C LEU A 37 -16.63 -11.28 -16.42
N SER A 38 -15.50 -11.89 -16.04
CA SER A 38 -14.91 -11.72 -14.70
C SER A 38 -14.47 -10.27 -14.45
N VAL A 39 -13.91 -9.62 -15.47
CA VAL A 39 -13.51 -8.20 -15.45
C VAL A 39 -14.74 -7.30 -15.33
N LEU A 40 -15.78 -7.57 -16.11
CA LEU A 40 -17.05 -6.85 -16.05
C LEU A 40 -17.66 -6.95 -14.65
N LEU A 41 -17.73 -8.16 -14.08
CA LEU A 41 -18.21 -8.37 -12.72
C LEU A 41 -17.41 -7.56 -11.69
N PHE A 42 -16.08 -7.56 -11.81
CA PHE A 42 -15.21 -6.78 -10.94
C PHE A 42 -15.45 -5.27 -11.04
N VAL A 43 -15.48 -4.72 -12.25
CA VAL A 43 -15.73 -3.29 -12.49
C VAL A 43 -17.14 -2.89 -12.05
N CYS A 44 -18.15 -3.72 -12.30
CA CYS A 44 -19.52 -3.51 -11.82
C CYS A 44 -19.58 -3.48 -10.29
N THR A 45 -18.94 -4.45 -9.63
CA THR A 45 -18.90 -4.50 -8.16
C THR A 45 -18.21 -3.27 -7.58
N LEU A 46 -17.10 -2.85 -8.19
CA LEU A 46 -16.36 -1.67 -7.78
C LEU A 46 -17.20 -0.39 -7.96
N THR A 47 -17.81 -0.22 -9.14
CA THR A 47 -18.65 0.94 -9.46
C THR A 47 -19.87 1.02 -8.55
N LEU A 48 -20.53 -0.12 -8.30
CA LEU A 48 -21.64 -0.21 -7.36
C LEU A 48 -21.19 0.15 -5.94
N SER A 49 -20.02 -0.34 -5.51
CA SER A 49 -19.45 0.00 -4.20
C SER A 49 -19.19 1.51 -4.06
N LEU A 50 -18.63 2.15 -5.09
CA LEU A 50 -18.44 3.60 -5.13
C LEU A 50 -19.77 4.37 -5.08
N PHE A 51 -20.79 3.89 -5.79
CA PHE A 51 -22.11 4.49 -5.77
C PHE A 51 -22.74 4.40 -4.37
N VAL A 52 -22.78 3.19 -3.81
CA VAL A 52 -23.38 2.88 -2.51
C VAL A 52 -22.67 3.61 -1.36
N LEU A 53 -21.34 3.67 -1.38
CA LEU A 53 -20.54 4.35 -0.37
C LEU A 53 -20.35 5.85 -0.64
N GLY A 54 -20.76 6.34 -1.81
CA GLY A 54 -20.58 7.71 -2.29
C GLY A 54 -21.43 8.77 -1.58
N GLN A 55 -21.87 8.51 -0.34
CA GLN A 55 -22.68 9.43 0.44
C GLN A 55 -21.84 10.57 1.05
N ARG A 56 -22.47 11.39 1.91
CA ARG A 56 -21.76 12.42 2.68
C ARG A 56 -20.58 11.78 3.41
N TYR A 57 -19.39 12.36 3.21
CA TYR A 57 -18.11 11.90 3.77
C TYR A 57 -17.50 10.64 3.15
N ALA A 58 -17.79 10.32 1.89
CA ALA A 58 -17.22 9.15 1.20
C ALA A 58 -15.68 9.08 1.27
N LEU A 59 -14.95 10.21 1.19
CA LEU A 59 -13.48 10.25 1.32
C LEU A 59 -12.94 9.93 2.72
N LEU A 60 -13.81 9.86 3.74
CA LEU A 60 -13.47 9.38 5.09
C LEU A 60 -13.77 7.88 5.24
N ASN A 61 -14.34 7.23 4.22
CA ASN A 61 -14.57 5.79 4.20
C ASN A 61 -13.39 5.08 3.53
N PRO A 62 -12.59 4.28 4.26
CA PRO A 62 -11.46 3.57 3.67
C PRO A 62 -11.85 2.65 2.52
N VAL A 63 -13.03 2.01 2.56
CA VAL A 63 -13.49 1.13 1.47
C VAL A 63 -13.74 1.95 0.20
N TYR A 64 -14.33 3.14 0.32
CA TYR A 64 -14.53 4.03 -0.83
C TYR A 64 -13.19 4.48 -1.43
N VAL A 65 -12.23 4.87 -0.59
CA VAL A 65 -10.90 5.27 -1.06
C VAL A 65 -10.16 4.09 -1.70
N PHE A 66 -10.27 2.89 -1.12
CA PHE A 66 -9.75 1.66 -1.71
C PHE A 66 -10.36 1.42 -3.10
N CYS A 67 -11.68 1.47 -3.24
CA CYS A 67 -12.33 1.32 -4.55
C CYS A 67 -11.84 2.36 -5.56
N LEU A 68 -11.72 3.63 -5.15
CA LEU A 68 -11.26 4.70 -6.04
C LEU A 68 -9.82 4.46 -6.51
N LEU A 69 -8.94 4.05 -5.59
CA LEU A 69 -7.56 3.69 -5.92
C LEU A 69 -7.51 2.47 -6.82
N GLN A 70 -8.30 1.44 -6.53
CA GLN A 70 -8.38 0.24 -7.35
C GLN A 70 -8.89 0.56 -8.76
N LEU A 71 -9.92 1.39 -8.93
CA LEU A 71 -10.40 1.79 -10.26
C LEU A 71 -9.29 2.51 -11.05
N SER A 72 -8.57 3.40 -10.38
CA SER A 72 -7.48 4.19 -10.96
C SER A 72 -6.32 3.28 -11.38
N LEU A 73 -5.91 2.37 -10.49
CA LEU A 73 -4.80 1.43 -10.74
C LEU A 73 -5.21 0.29 -11.68
N TYR A 74 -6.49 -0.07 -11.73
CA TYR A 74 -7.00 -1.13 -12.59
C TYR A 74 -6.74 -0.78 -14.04
N SER A 75 -6.98 0.48 -14.42
CA SER A 75 -6.64 0.95 -15.77
C SER A 75 -5.16 0.79 -16.09
N LEU A 76 -4.27 1.10 -15.15
CA LEU A 76 -2.83 1.00 -15.37
C LEU A 76 -2.30 -0.45 -15.38
N ASN A 77 -2.93 -1.34 -14.61
CA ASN A 77 -2.41 -2.70 -14.41
C ASN A 77 -3.09 -3.75 -15.29
N TRP A 78 -4.34 -3.54 -15.69
CA TRP A 78 -5.14 -4.56 -16.39
C TRP A 78 -5.42 -4.25 -17.85
N LEU A 79 -5.38 -2.98 -18.29
CA LEU A 79 -5.50 -2.66 -19.72
C LEU A 79 -4.50 -3.44 -20.58
N PRO A 80 -3.22 -3.64 -20.20
CA PRO A 80 -2.30 -4.46 -20.97
C PRO A 80 -2.80 -5.90 -21.16
N PHE A 81 -3.38 -6.53 -20.13
CA PHE A 81 -3.93 -7.89 -20.25
C PHE A 81 -5.19 -7.96 -21.13
N LEU A 82 -5.95 -6.86 -21.20
CA LEU A 82 -7.13 -6.77 -22.06
C LEU A 82 -6.78 -6.59 -23.55
N PHE A 83 -5.66 -5.92 -23.85
CA PHE A 83 -5.22 -5.63 -25.21
C PHE A 83 -4.14 -6.58 -25.75
N VAL A 84 -3.53 -7.41 -24.91
CA VAL A 84 -2.67 -8.50 -25.36
C VAL A 84 -3.57 -9.64 -25.86
N VAL A 85 -4.04 -9.48 -27.10
CA VAL A 85 -4.97 -10.39 -27.80
C VAL A 85 -4.35 -11.77 -28.05
N ASN A 86 -3.02 -11.84 -28.12
CA ASN A 86 -2.24 -13.06 -28.07
C ASN A 86 -1.01 -12.77 -27.21
N PRO A 87 -1.01 -13.12 -25.92
CA PRO A 87 0.27 -13.18 -25.23
C PRO A 87 1.10 -14.18 -26.00
N SER A 88 2.18 -13.72 -26.62
CA SER A 88 3.11 -14.59 -27.32
C SER A 88 3.37 -15.79 -26.41
N ASN A 89 3.21 -17.01 -26.95
CA ASN A 89 3.46 -18.26 -26.22
C ASN A 89 4.82 -18.21 -25.48
N ASP A 90 5.76 -17.40 -25.96
CA ASP A 90 7.07 -17.12 -25.38
C ASP A 90 7.04 -16.62 -23.93
N THR A 91 6.06 -15.80 -23.52
CA THR A 91 6.07 -15.17 -22.18
C THR A 91 5.60 -16.12 -21.08
N TYR A 92 4.67 -17.03 -21.38
CA TYR A 92 4.16 -18.04 -20.44
C TYR A 92 4.91 -19.38 -20.57
N GLY A 93 5.36 -19.71 -21.78
CA GLY A 93 6.13 -20.90 -22.08
C GLY A 93 7.50 -20.93 -21.42
N SER A 94 8.13 -19.77 -21.16
CA SER A 94 9.41 -19.68 -20.44
C SER A 94 9.33 -20.12 -18.97
N VAL A 95 8.15 -20.02 -18.35
CA VAL A 95 7.87 -20.48 -16.98
C VAL A 95 7.20 -21.86 -16.98
N GLY A 96 6.99 -22.46 -18.15
CA GLY A 96 6.30 -23.74 -18.30
C GLY A 96 4.81 -23.67 -17.92
N LEU A 97 4.21 -22.47 -17.94
CA LEU A 97 2.82 -22.27 -17.55
C LEU A 97 1.90 -22.39 -18.76
N ASP A 98 0.91 -23.27 -18.66
CA ASP A 98 -0.15 -23.37 -19.65
C ASP A 98 -0.99 -22.08 -19.68
N THR A 99 -1.15 -21.51 -20.87
CA THR A 99 -1.90 -20.28 -21.12
C THR A 99 -3.33 -20.37 -20.59
N GLN A 100 -3.98 -21.53 -20.70
CA GLN A 100 -5.35 -21.69 -20.21
C GLN A 100 -5.40 -21.61 -18.66
N SER A 101 -4.44 -22.25 -17.99
CA SER A 101 -4.31 -22.19 -16.53
C SER A 101 -4.10 -20.76 -16.01
N VAL A 102 -3.36 -19.92 -16.74
CA VAL A 102 -3.20 -18.50 -16.40
C VAL A 102 -4.50 -17.73 -16.57
N LYS A 103 -5.22 -17.93 -17.68
CA LYS A 103 -6.53 -17.29 -17.93
C LYS A 103 -7.52 -17.64 -16.82
N ASP A 104 -7.56 -18.91 -16.44
CA ASP A 104 -8.39 -19.41 -15.35
C ASP A 104 -8.04 -18.76 -14.00
N ALA A 105 -6.75 -18.60 -13.70
CA ALA A 105 -6.29 -17.95 -12.48
C ALA A 105 -6.66 -16.46 -12.46
N ILE A 106 -6.62 -15.78 -13.60
CA ILE A 106 -7.10 -14.40 -13.76
C ILE A 106 -8.61 -14.31 -13.48
N VAL A 107 -9.41 -15.21 -14.06
CA VAL A 107 -10.85 -15.29 -13.82
C VAL A 107 -11.13 -15.48 -12.33
N ALA A 108 -10.47 -16.46 -11.70
CA ALA A 108 -10.59 -16.72 -10.28
C ALA A 108 -10.22 -15.51 -9.42
N LEU A 109 -9.09 -14.84 -9.72
CA LEU A 109 -8.65 -13.65 -9.00
C LEU A 109 -9.70 -12.52 -9.04
N ASN A 110 -10.26 -12.24 -10.21
CA ASN A 110 -11.29 -11.21 -10.38
C ASN A 110 -12.58 -11.57 -9.62
N MET A 111 -13.02 -12.83 -9.71
CA MET A 111 -14.22 -13.31 -9.01
C MET A 111 -14.05 -13.25 -7.48
N LEU A 112 -12.92 -13.75 -6.97
CA LEU A 112 -12.60 -13.71 -5.53
C LEU A 112 -12.49 -12.27 -5.01
N THR A 113 -11.86 -11.38 -5.78
CA THR A 113 -11.74 -9.97 -5.40
C THR A 113 -13.08 -9.25 -5.40
N SER A 114 -13.96 -9.57 -6.37
CA SER A 114 -15.34 -9.05 -6.41
C SER A 114 -16.14 -9.51 -5.18
N LEU A 115 -16.08 -10.81 -4.85
CA LEU A 115 -16.74 -11.34 -3.67
C LEU A 115 -16.22 -10.70 -2.38
N TRP A 116 -14.90 -10.59 -2.25
CA TRP A 116 -14.25 -9.92 -1.12
C TRP A 116 -14.73 -8.47 -0.97
N LEU A 117 -14.80 -7.73 -2.08
CA LEU A 117 -15.20 -6.33 -2.09
C LEU A 117 -16.68 -6.17 -1.69
N ALA A 118 -17.57 -7.02 -2.23
CA ALA A 118 -18.97 -7.04 -1.81
C ALA A 118 -19.10 -7.28 -0.30
N CYS A 119 -18.34 -8.23 0.25
CA CYS A 119 -18.28 -8.50 1.68
C CYS A 119 -17.72 -7.31 2.48
N ALA A 120 -16.70 -6.62 1.97
CA ALA A 120 -16.15 -5.41 2.58
C ALA A 120 -17.17 -4.27 2.65
N VAL A 121 -17.98 -4.08 1.61
CA VAL A 121 -19.08 -3.11 1.62
C VAL A 121 -20.13 -3.51 2.66
N LEU A 122 -20.55 -4.77 2.69
CA LEU A 122 -21.51 -5.27 3.69
C LEU A 122 -20.99 -5.10 5.12
N GLY A 123 -19.73 -5.47 5.38
CA GLY A 123 -19.08 -5.28 6.68
C GLY A 123 -19.02 -3.81 7.11
N ASN A 124 -18.79 -2.90 6.16
CA ASN A 124 -18.79 -1.47 6.43
C ASN A 124 -20.14 -0.96 6.94
N PHE A 125 -21.24 -1.43 6.37
CA PHE A 125 -22.60 -1.10 6.84
C PHE A 125 -23.01 -1.84 8.10
N ALA A 126 -22.47 -3.04 8.34
CA ALA A 126 -22.76 -3.83 9.52
C ALA A 126 -22.27 -3.15 10.81
N TRP A 127 -21.20 -2.36 10.73
CA TRP A 127 -20.76 -1.54 11.86
C TRP A 127 -21.75 -0.39 12.10
N ARG A 128 -22.87 -0.64 12.81
CA ARG A 128 -23.91 0.35 13.12
C ARG A 128 -23.72 1.07 14.45
N VAL A 129 -22.76 0.65 15.26
CA VAL A 129 -22.52 1.20 16.61
C VAL A 129 -22.15 2.68 16.55
N LYS A 130 -22.92 3.53 17.21
CA LYS A 130 -22.56 4.94 17.42
C LYS A 130 -21.31 4.96 18.29
N THR A 131 -20.15 5.20 17.67
CA THR A 131 -18.92 5.43 18.42
C THR A 131 -19.00 6.84 19.00
N SER A 132 -18.94 6.96 20.33
CA SER A 132 -18.85 8.26 21.02
C SER A 132 -17.41 8.71 21.24
N TRP A 133 -16.44 7.96 20.69
CA TRP A 133 -15.03 8.22 20.93
C TRP A 133 -14.61 9.57 20.35
N ARG A 134 -14.23 10.48 21.25
CA ARG A 134 -13.63 11.77 20.94
C ARG A 134 -12.17 11.72 21.35
N ALA A 135 -11.29 11.91 20.39
CA ALA A 135 -9.88 12.11 20.64
C ALA A 135 -9.71 13.38 21.47
N ALA A 136 -8.93 13.32 22.54
CA ALA A 136 -8.49 14.53 23.21
C ALA A 136 -7.70 15.37 22.19
N ASP A 137 -8.19 16.58 21.88
CA ASP A 137 -7.40 17.54 21.11
C ASP A 137 -6.36 18.13 22.06
N VAL A 138 -5.21 17.48 22.09
CA VAL A 138 -4.12 17.89 22.95
C VAL A 138 -3.51 19.12 22.30
N GLY A 139 -3.59 20.28 22.98
CA GLY A 139 -3.06 21.58 22.53
C GLY A 139 -1.52 21.64 22.45
N LEU A 140 -0.90 20.57 21.94
CA LEU A 140 0.52 20.39 21.79
C LEU A 140 1.02 21.00 20.50
N ASN A 141 2.29 21.36 20.55
CA ASN A 141 3.04 21.75 19.36
C ASN A 141 3.44 20.49 18.57
N TYR A 142 2.53 19.97 17.74
CA TYR A 142 2.77 18.81 16.87
C TYR A 142 4.00 18.98 15.97
N ARG A 143 4.42 20.22 15.67
CA ARG A 143 5.65 20.50 14.94
C ARG A 143 6.88 20.00 15.70
N SER A 144 6.97 20.21 17.01
CA SER A 144 8.11 19.75 17.80
C SER A 144 8.18 18.23 17.85
N VAL A 145 7.03 17.57 18.02
CA VAL A 145 6.93 16.10 17.99
C VAL A 145 7.34 15.56 16.61
N ALA A 146 6.84 16.18 15.54
CA ALA A 146 7.19 15.81 14.17
C ALA A 146 8.69 15.94 13.90
N LEU A 147 9.30 17.06 14.31
CA LEU A 147 10.74 17.29 14.16
C LEU A 147 11.56 16.28 14.98
N ALA A 148 11.12 15.92 16.18
CA ALA A 148 11.77 14.88 16.97
C ALA A 148 11.72 13.51 16.26
N ILE A 149 10.58 13.13 15.68
CA ILE A 149 10.44 11.88 14.91
C ILE A 149 11.35 11.90 13.66
N ILE A 150 11.40 13.02 12.94
CA ILE A 150 12.28 13.17 11.77
C ILE A 150 13.75 13.06 12.20
N ALA A 151 14.14 13.69 13.32
CA ALA A 151 15.49 13.59 13.86
C ALA A 151 15.85 12.14 14.25
N ILE A 152 14.94 11.40 14.88
CA ILE A 152 15.11 9.97 15.18
C ILE A 152 15.30 9.18 13.89
N ALA A 153 14.52 9.46 12.84
CA ALA A 153 14.64 8.77 11.56
C ALA A 153 15.99 9.03 10.88
N ILE A 154 16.46 10.29 10.88
CA ILE A 154 17.78 10.66 10.36
C ILE A 154 18.90 10.01 11.18
N GLY A 155 18.82 10.08 12.51
CA GLY A 155 19.81 9.45 13.39
C GLY A 155 19.88 7.93 13.17
N SER A 156 18.73 7.27 13.06
CA SER A 156 18.65 5.84 12.76
C SER A 156 19.25 5.51 11.40
N PHE A 157 19.04 6.35 10.39
CA PHE A 157 19.68 6.19 9.09
C PHE A 157 21.21 6.35 9.15
N VAL A 158 21.72 7.31 9.93
CA VAL A 158 23.16 7.47 10.13
C VAL A 158 23.76 6.24 10.80
N VAL A 159 23.08 5.68 11.81
CA VAL A 159 23.51 4.43 12.46
C VAL A 159 23.51 3.27 11.45
N LEU A 160 22.47 3.13 10.62
CA LEU A 160 22.42 2.11 9.57
C LEU A 160 23.57 2.22 8.57
N VAL A 161 23.92 3.44 8.14
CA VAL A 161 25.05 3.68 7.24
C VAL A 161 26.37 3.35 7.92
N GLY A 162 26.52 3.68 9.20
CA GLY A 162 27.71 3.34 9.99
C GLY A 162 27.87 1.83 10.19
N GLU A 163 26.79 1.11 10.51
CA GLU A 163 26.78 -0.36 10.64
C GLU A 163 27.06 -1.04 9.29
N ALA A 164 26.62 -0.45 8.18
CA ALA A 164 26.89 -0.98 6.85
C ALA A 164 28.32 -0.69 6.35
N GLY A 165 29.08 0.19 7.01
CA GLY A 165 30.39 0.68 6.57
C GLY A 165 30.29 1.92 5.68
N SER A 166 29.40 1.91 4.69
CA SER A 166 29.18 3.03 3.78
C SER A 166 27.75 3.05 3.22
N LEU A 167 27.36 4.19 2.63
CA LEU A 167 26.07 4.32 1.94
C LEU A 167 25.96 3.36 0.76
N PHE A 168 27.08 3.14 0.05
CA PHE A 168 27.14 2.25 -1.09
C PHE A 168 26.97 0.78 -0.67
N GLU A 169 27.66 0.36 0.39
CA GLU A 169 27.49 -0.97 0.96
C GLU A 169 26.07 -1.18 1.49
N LEU A 170 25.45 -0.17 2.14
CA LEU A 170 24.05 -0.25 2.55
C LEU A 170 23.10 -0.52 1.37
N MET A 171 23.40 0.05 0.20
CA MET A 171 22.64 -0.22 -1.03
C MET A 171 22.90 -1.61 -1.60
N ILE A 172 24.16 -2.08 -1.62
CA ILE A 172 24.52 -3.44 -2.06
C ILE A 172 23.87 -4.49 -1.15
N GLN A 173 23.83 -4.25 0.16
CA GLN A 173 23.16 -5.13 1.12
C GLN A 173 21.66 -5.31 0.83
N ARG A 174 21.04 -4.44 0.03
CA ARG A 174 19.64 -4.63 -0.42
C ARG A 174 19.52 -5.65 -1.55
N GLU A 175 20.60 -5.97 -2.23
CA GLU A 175 20.69 -7.04 -3.23
C GLU A 175 21.04 -8.39 -2.58
N MET A 176 21.63 -8.38 -1.38
CA MET A 176 21.93 -9.59 -0.61
C MET A 176 20.67 -10.36 -0.22
N THR A 177 20.80 -11.68 -0.09
CA THR A 177 19.68 -12.51 0.36
C THR A 177 19.29 -12.16 1.80
N ARG A 178 18.05 -12.48 2.19
CA ARG A 178 17.60 -12.17 3.56
C ARG A 178 18.38 -12.96 4.62
N GLU A 179 18.82 -14.17 4.30
CA GLU A 179 19.59 -15.03 5.21
C GLU A 179 20.94 -14.37 5.51
N ASP A 180 21.61 -13.85 4.48
CA ASP A 180 22.86 -13.09 4.66
C ASP A 180 22.63 -11.79 5.44
N ARG A 181 21.52 -11.09 5.19
CA ARG A 181 21.17 -9.87 5.95
C ARG A 181 20.89 -10.13 7.42
N LEU A 182 20.22 -11.25 7.73
CA LEU A 182 19.94 -11.66 9.10
C LEU A 182 21.21 -12.16 9.80
N ALA A 183 22.05 -12.92 9.10
CA ALA A 183 23.34 -13.40 9.60
C ALA A 183 24.32 -12.26 9.89
N ALA A 184 24.30 -11.22 9.05
CA ALA A 184 25.07 -10.00 9.24
C ALA A 184 24.40 -9.00 10.20
N ASP A 185 23.22 -9.34 10.74
CA ASP A 185 22.47 -8.52 11.71
C ASP A 185 22.18 -7.08 11.23
N ILE A 186 22.03 -6.92 9.92
CA ILE A 186 21.98 -5.61 9.28
C ILE A 186 20.62 -4.97 9.54
N GLY A 187 20.64 -3.91 10.34
CA GLY A 187 19.62 -2.87 10.40
C GLY A 187 18.45 -3.06 11.38
N ARG A 188 18.41 -4.17 12.12
CA ARG A 188 17.60 -4.41 13.33
C ARG A 188 16.32 -3.55 13.46
N HIS A 189 16.20 -2.77 14.53
CA HIS A 189 15.10 -1.85 14.80
C HIS A 189 15.30 -0.48 14.14
N TRP A 190 16.55 -0.14 13.80
CA TRP A 190 16.90 1.12 13.14
C TRP A 190 16.20 1.29 11.79
N PHE A 191 15.98 0.20 11.06
CA PHE A 191 15.20 0.18 9.83
C PHE A 191 13.78 0.74 10.05
N ALA A 192 13.10 0.31 11.11
CA ALA A 192 11.75 0.76 11.41
C ALA A 192 11.75 2.26 11.79
N PHE A 193 12.71 2.68 12.63
CA PHE A 193 12.83 4.09 13.03
C PHE A 193 13.18 5.02 11.86
N ALA A 194 14.05 4.59 10.94
CA ALA A 194 14.35 5.35 9.73
C ALA A 194 13.09 5.58 8.86
N GLN A 195 12.19 4.60 8.79
CA GLN A 195 10.93 4.73 8.05
C GLN A 195 9.89 5.61 8.74
N MET A 196 9.99 5.81 10.06
CA MET A 196 9.07 6.69 10.80
C MET A 196 9.19 8.17 10.38
N GLY A 197 10.25 8.57 9.67
CA GLY A 197 10.40 9.93 9.17
C GLY A 197 9.19 10.39 8.34
N VAL A 198 8.58 9.48 7.58
CA VAL A 198 7.36 9.77 6.77
C VAL A 198 6.19 10.17 7.68
N LEU A 199 6.05 9.50 8.84
CA LEU A 199 5.04 9.84 9.85
C LEU A 199 5.32 11.21 10.47
N GLY A 200 6.58 11.55 10.74
CA GLY A 200 6.96 12.87 11.22
C GLY A 200 6.56 13.98 10.24
N VAL A 201 6.88 13.82 8.95
CA VAL A 201 6.49 14.80 7.92
C VAL A 201 4.97 14.88 7.78
N ALA A 202 4.28 13.73 7.84
CA ALA A 202 2.82 13.69 7.82
C ALA A 202 2.23 14.45 9.01
N LEU A 203 2.68 14.16 10.24
CA LEU A 203 2.25 14.86 11.45
C LEU A 203 2.43 16.37 11.34
N TRP A 204 3.58 16.82 10.80
CA TRP A 204 3.80 18.25 10.58
C TRP A 204 2.84 18.83 9.55
N GLY A 205 2.69 18.19 8.38
CA GLY A 205 1.80 18.65 7.32
C GLY A 205 0.32 18.65 7.73
N PHE A 206 -0.10 17.66 8.50
CA PHE A 206 -1.45 17.59 9.07
C PHE A 206 -1.66 18.52 10.25
N SER A 207 -0.62 19.04 10.90
CA SER A 207 -0.80 19.96 12.04
C SER A 207 -1.13 21.39 11.59
N ASP A 208 -0.50 21.87 10.51
CA ASP A 208 -0.65 23.25 10.03
C ASP A 208 -0.44 23.31 8.50
N VAL A 209 -1.38 23.94 7.79
CA VAL A 209 -1.24 24.20 6.33
C VAL A 209 -0.01 25.05 6.02
N LYS A 210 0.41 25.92 6.95
CA LYS A 210 1.63 26.72 6.79
C LYS A 210 2.90 25.88 6.81
N ALA A 211 2.85 24.63 7.30
CA ALA A 211 3.97 23.70 7.23
C ALA A 211 4.48 23.54 5.79
N PHE A 212 3.57 23.36 4.83
CA PHE A 212 3.90 23.24 3.41
C PHE A 212 4.56 24.48 2.79
N LYS A 213 4.40 25.65 3.44
CA LYS A 213 5.06 26.91 3.03
C LYS A 213 6.39 27.13 3.74
N SER A 214 6.73 26.31 4.73
CA SER A 214 7.99 26.43 5.45
C SER A 214 9.15 26.02 4.53
N ARG A 215 10.20 26.85 4.50
CA ARG A 215 11.44 26.55 3.75
C ARG A 215 12.11 25.24 4.20
N LEU A 216 11.85 24.80 5.43
CA LEU A 216 12.41 23.56 6.00
C LEU A 216 11.60 22.31 5.63
N PHE A 217 10.31 22.44 5.32
CA PHE A 217 9.44 21.29 5.12
C PHE A 217 9.83 20.47 3.88
N LEU A 218 10.02 21.14 2.74
CA LEU A 218 10.34 20.45 1.49
C LEU A 218 11.69 19.73 1.52
N PRO A 219 12.81 20.33 1.98
CA PRO A 219 14.07 19.61 2.12
C PRO A 219 13.99 18.41 3.06
N LEU A 220 13.31 18.54 4.21
CA LEU A 220 13.14 17.44 5.15
C LEU A 220 12.26 16.33 4.58
N PHE A 221 11.20 16.69 3.83
CA PHE A 221 10.38 15.71 3.14
C PHE A 221 11.17 14.93 2.10
N ILE A 222 11.92 15.62 1.23
CA ILE A 222 12.77 14.97 0.22
C ILE A 222 13.81 14.08 0.90
N LEU A 223 14.47 14.56 1.96
CA LEU A 223 15.44 13.78 2.71
C LEU A 223 14.82 12.51 3.30
N VAL A 224 13.64 12.61 3.92
CA VAL A 224 12.91 11.46 4.47
C VAL A 224 12.51 10.46 3.38
N LEU A 225 12.09 10.92 2.20
CA LEU A 225 11.82 10.04 1.07
C LEU A 225 13.07 9.32 0.59
N LEU A 226 14.20 10.03 0.49
CA LEU A 226 15.49 9.45 0.12
C LEU A 226 15.93 8.41 1.14
N ILE A 227 15.86 8.72 2.44
CA ILE A 227 16.14 7.76 3.51
C ILE A 227 15.24 6.55 3.38
N GLY A 228 13.92 6.75 3.25
CA GLY A 228 12.95 5.66 3.09
C GLY A 228 13.26 4.78 1.88
N PHE A 229 13.67 5.38 0.76
CA PHE A 229 14.08 4.66 -0.44
C PHE A 229 15.39 3.89 -0.25
N MET A 230 16.43 4.54 0.27
CA MET A 230 17.74 3.91 0.50
C MET A 230 17.63 2.73 1.46
N VAL A 231 16.81 2.88 2.51
CA VAL A 231 16.59 1.85 3.53
C VAL A 231 15.73 0.71 2.98
N SER A 232 14.59 1.01 2.34
CA SER A 232 13.63 -0.02 1.92
C SER A 232 13.91 -0.64 0.54
N GLY A 233 14.59 0.08 -0.35
CA GLY A 233 14.69 -0.23 -1.78
C GLY A 233 13.34 -0.19 -2.53
N ASN A 234 12.25 0.14 -1.84
CA ASN A 234 10.89 0.01 -2.37
C ASN A 234 10.44 1.34 -3.00
N ARG A 235 10.31 1.36 -4.33
CA ARG A 235 9.86 2.54 -5.08
C ARG A 235 8.39 2.89 -4.79
N THR A 236 7.55 1.86 -4.59
CA THR A 236 6.14 2.03 -4.26
C THR A 236 5.96 2.74 -2.91
N SER A 237 6.90 2.57 -1.96
CA SER A 237 6.82 3.27 -0.68
C SER A 237 6.99 4.79 -0.83
N ILE A 238 7.84 5.25 -1.76
CA ILE A 238 7.98 6.67 -2.09
C ILE A 238 6.65 7.22 -2.62
N VAL A 239 6.07 6.54 -3.61
CA VAL A 239 4.80 6.96 -4.23
C VAL A 239 3.70 7.02 -3.17
N MET A 240 3.59 6.01 -2.31
CA MET A 240 2.61 5.99 -1.22
C MET A 240 2.88 7.09 -0.19
N SER A 241 4.13 7.42 0.10
CA SER A 241 4.51 8.53 0.99
C SER A 241 4.14 9.89 0.39
N CYS A 242 4.37 10.08 -0.91
CA CYS A 242 3.92 11.27 -1.64
C CYS A 242 2.39 11.40 -1.62
N LEU A 243 1.66 10.29 -1.85
CA LEU A 243 0.21 10.26 -1.75
C LEU A 243 -0.28 10.58 -0.33
N LEU A 244 0.41 10.08 0.71
CA LEU A 244 0.11 10.36 2.11
C LEU A 244 0.24 11.86 2.43
N ILE A 245 1.36 12.48 2.05
CA ILE A 245 1.61 13.91 2.26
C ILE A 245 0.67 14.77 1.43
N TYR A 246 0.36 14.33 0.22
CA TYR A 246 -0.61 15.00 -0.62
C TYR A 246 -2.02 14.97 -0.01
N ALA A 247 -2.44 13.80 0.48
CA ALA A 247 -3.70 13.67 1.22
C ALA A 247 -3.70 14.64 2.41
N ALA A 248 -2.59 14.77 3.13
CA ALA A 248 -2.45 15.75 4.22
C ALA A 248 -2.73 17.18 3.79
N TRP A 249 -2.08 17.61 2.70
CA TRP A 249 -2.29 18.91 2.13
C TRP A 249 -3.75 19.13 1.69
N ALA A 250 -4.34 18.16 1.00
CA ALA A 250 -5.70 18.24 0.46
C ALA A 250 -6.75 18.33 1.59
N PHE A 251 -6.63 17.46 2.60
CA PHE A 251 -7.53 17.44 3.75
C PHE A 251 -7.48 18.76 4.53
N ARG A 252 -6.28 19.29 4.79
CA ARG A 252 -6.14 20.54 5.57
C ARG A 252 -6.46 21.80 4.79
N SER A 253 -6.09 21.85 3.51
CA SER A 253 -6.40 23.00 2.66
C SER A 253 -7.89 23.06 2.29
N LYS A 254 -8.67 22.00 2.56
CA LYS A 254 -10.06 21.80 2.10
C LYS A 254 -10.20 21.94 0.57
N ARG A 255 -9.09 21.79 -0.15
CA ARG A 255 -9.00 21.91 -1.60
C ARG A 255 -8.78 20.51 -2.14
N LEU A 256 -9.69 20.06 -2.99
CA LEU A 256 -9.50 18.83 -3.73
C LEU A 256 -8.54 19.06 -4.89
N PHE A 257 -7.82 18.00 -5.25
CA PHE A 257 -7.19 17.79 -6.56
C PHE A 257 -6.90 19.06 -7.36
N SER A 258 -5.80 19.74 -7.01
CA SER A 258 -5.08 20.52 -8.00
C SER A 258 -4.57 19.52 -9.04
N SER A 259 -5.00 19.70 -10.30
CA SER A 259 -4.52 18.94 -11.46
C SER A 259 -2.99 18.83 -11.46
N ASN A 260 -2.30 19.88 -11.02
CA ASN A 260 -0.84 19.93 -10.94
C ASN A 260 -0.25 18.85 -10.02
N VAL A 261 -0.93 18.45 -8.95
CA VAL A 261 -0.41 17.39 -8.07
C VAL A 261 -0.67 16.00 -8.63
N LEU A 262 -1.81 15.78 -9.30
CA LEU A 262 -2.03 14.55 -10.06
C LEU A 262 -0.97 14.40 -11.15
N VAL A 263 -0.73 15.47 -11.91
CA VAL A 263 0.33 15.53 -12.92
C VAL A 263 1.69 15.27 -12.29
N LEU A 264 2.04 15.91 -11.17
CA LEU A 264 3.31 15.68 -10.49
C LEU A 264 3.47 14.24 -9.99
N SER A 265 2.43 13.66 -9.38
CA SER A 265 2.44 12.25 -8.97
C SER A 265 2.53 11.30 -10.18
N GLY A 266 1.85 11.63 -11.28
CA GLY A 266 1.95 10.90 -12.54
C GLY A 266 3.36 10.96 -13.12
N VAL A 267 3.96 12.15 -13.19
CA VAL A 267 5.35 12.37 -13.62
C VAL A 267 6.33 11.64 -12.71
N LEU A 268 6.14 11.64 -11.38
CA LEU A 268 6.98 10.88 -10.46
C LEU A 268 6.84 9.37 -10.65
N VAL A 269 5.63 8.85 -10.85
CA VAL A 269 5.41 7.42 -11.12
C VAL A 269 6.03 7.02 -12.46
N ILE A 270 5.86 7.85 -13.49
CA ILE A 270 6.46 7.65 -14.82
C ILE A 270 7.99 7.73 -14.72
N GLY A 271 8.52 8.74 -14.04
CA GLY A 271 9.96 8.93 -13.84
C GLY A 271 10.60 7.80 -13.05
N LEU A 272 9.94 7.31 -12.00
CA LEU A 272 10.37 6.11 -11.28
C LEU A 272 10.28 4.85 -12.15
N GLY A 273 9.26 4.74 -13.00
CA GLY A 273 9.15 3.69 -14.02
C GLY A 273 10.32 3.73 -15.01
N PHE A 274 10.67 4.91 -15.49
CA PHE A 274 11.78 5.14 -16.42
C PHE A 274 13.13 4.81 -15.78
N ALA A 275 13.38 5.30 -14.55
CA ALA A 275 14.58 4.98 -13.78
C ALA A 275 14.72 3.46 -13.51
N SER A 276 13.60 2.74 -13.47
CA SER A 276 13.60 1.28 -13.32
C SER A 276 14.14 0.56 -14.55
N VAL A 277 13.73 0.99 -15.74
CA VAL A 277 14.21 0.44 -17.01
C VAL A 277 15.69 0.78 -17.23
N VAL A 278 16.07 2.03 -16.96
CA VAL A 278 17.47 2.46 -17.08
C VAL A 278 18.40 1.68 -16.15
N ARG A 279 17.96 1.29 -14.94
CA ARG A 279 18.77 0.48 -14.02
C ARG A 279 18.99 -0.94 -14.55
N GLU A 280 17.95 -1.60 -15.04
CA GLU A 280 18.09 -2.97 -15.57
C GLU A 280 18.99 -3.00 -16.80
N GLU A 281 18.80 -2.05 -17.70
CA GLU A 281 19.63 -1.95 -18.90
C GLU A 281 21.04 -1.46 -18.58
N GLY A 282 21.20 -0.54 -17.62
CA GLY A 282 22.50 -0.01 -17.22
C GLY A 282 23.40 -1.09 -16.65
N VAL A 283 22.88 -1.96 -15.79
CA VAL A 283 23.70 -3.04 -15.20
C VAL A 283 24.05 -4.13 -16.22
N SER A 284 23.12 -4.48 -17.12
CA SER A 284 23.37 -5.53 -18.12
C SER A 284 24.14 -5.06 -19.36
N LYS A 285 23.97 -3.79 -19.79
CA LYS A 285 24.59 -3.26 -21.02
C LYS A 285 25.88 -2.50 -20.77
N LEU A 286 26.18 -1.99 -19.56
CA LEU A 286 27.51 -1.44 -19.26
C LEU A 286 28.62 -2.51 -19.31
N GLN A 287 28.27 -3.79 -19.22
CA GLN A 287 29.21 -4.90 -19.42
C GLN A 287 29.30 -5.39 -20.87
N ALA A 288 28.35 -5.01 -21.74
CA ALA A 288 28.26 -5.48 -23.13
C ALA A 288 28.33 -4.28 -24.10
N SER A 289 29.55 -3.82 -24.37
CA SER A 289 30.02 -2.98 -25.50
C SER A 289 28.99 -2.37 -26.47
N GLY A 290 29.00 -1.03 -26.60
CA GLY A 290 28.58 -0.30 -27.81
C GLY A 290 27.09 0.00 -27.94
N TYR A 291 26.52 0.76 -27.00
CA TYR A 291 25.12 1.17 -27.05
C TYR A 291 24.90 2.42 -27.92
N ASP A 292 24.11 2.29 -29.00
CA ASP A 292 23.62 3.41 -29.81
C ASP A 292 22.19 3.80 -29.37
N PRO A 293 22.00 4.94 -28.69
CA PRO A 293 20.73 5.33 -28.08
C PRO A 293 19.68 5.87 -29.08
N SER A 294 20.00 6.00 -30.37
CA SER A 294 19.15 6.71 -31.35
C SER A 294 18.05 5.87 -32.02
N ALA A 295 18.12 4.53 -31.96
CA ALA A 295 17.22 3.65 -32.73
C ALA A 295 16.01 3.09 -31.94
N GLN A 296 15.83 3.43 -30.64
CA GLN A 296 14.95 2.67 -29.73
C GLN A 296 13.73 3.44 -29.18
N GLU A 297 13.36 4.59 -29.74
CA GLU A 297 12.28 5.42 -29.18
C GLU A 297 10.86 4.86 -29.42
N VAL A 298 10.60 4.18 -30.54
CA VAL A 298 9.26 3.62 -30.86
C VAL A 298 9.02 2.26 -30.17
N GLY A 299 10.07 1.49 -29.87
CA GLY A 299 9.97 0.21 -29.15
C GLY A 299 9.96 0.34 -27.63
N LEU A 300 10.24 1.53 -27.08
CA LEU A 300 10.41 1.73 -25.64
C LEU A 300 9.08 1.55 -24.88
N PHE A 301 7.97 2.02 -25.47
CA PHE A 301 6.64 1.87 -24.88
C PHE A 301 6.16 0.41 -24.91
N GLU A 302 6.34 -0.29 -26.03
CA GLU A 302 6.03 -1.71 -26.15
C GLU A 302 6.89 -2.57 -25.22
N LYS A 303 8.19 -2.23 -25.11
CA LYS A 303 9.12 -2.86 -24.17
C LYS A 303 8.76 -2.59 -22.71
N LEU A 304 8.33 -1.36 -22.37
CA LEU A 304 7.81 -1.02 -21.04
C LEU A 304 6.55 -1.81 -20.72
N ILE A 305 5.64 -1.98 -21.68
CA ILE A 305 4.43 -2.80 -21.54
C ILE A 305 4.82 -4.26 -21.32
N ARG A 306 5.77 -4.79 -22.10
CA ARG A 306 6.25 -6.18 -21.99
C ARG A 306 6.97 -6.46 -20.68
N LEU A 307 7.94 -5.64 -20.27
CA LEU A 307 8.63 -5.78 -18.99
C LEU A 307 7.66 -5.65 -17.81
N ARG A 308 6.62 -4.83 -17.95
CA ARG A 308 5.57 -4.69 -16.93
C ARG A 308 4.62 -5.88 -16.93
N SER A 309 4.27 -6.47 -18.08
CA SER A 309 3.45 -7.68 -18.13
C SER A 309 4.21 -8.89 -17.58
N GLU A 310 5.48 -9.05 -17.94
CA GLU A 310 6.40 -10.05 -17.37
C GLU A 310 6.48 -9.89 -15.85
N ARG A 311 6.74 -8.68 -15.32
CA ARG A 311 6.72 -8.43 -13.87
C ARG A 311 5.35 -8.51 -13.21
N ALA A 312 4.26 -8.23 -13.91
CA ALA A 312 2.92 -8.36 -13.33
C ALA A 312 2.56 -9.84 -13.09
N VAL A 313 3.10 -10.73 -13.92
CA VAL A 313 2.96 -12.18 -13.81
C VAL A 313 4.01 -12.76 -12.85
N GLU A 314 5.30 -12.46 -13.04
CA GLU A 314 6.41 -12.94 -12.19
C GLU A 314 6.39 -12.32 -10.79
N GLY A 315 5.98 -11.06 -10.68
CA GLY A 315 5.98 -10.28 -9.44
C GLY A 315 4.73 -10.45 -8.58
N SER A 316 3.67 -11.12 -9.07
CA SER A 316 2.46 -11.38 -8.29
C SER A 316 2.32 -12.89 -8.06
N ALA A 317 2.80 -13.35 -6.91
CA ALA A 317 2.62 -14.75 -6.49
C ALA A 317 1.15 -15.16 -6.37
N SER A 318 0.22 -14.21 -6.39
CA SER A 318 -1.22 -14.44 -6.39
C SER A 318 -1.67 -15.36 -7.52
N LEU A 319 -1.17 -15.17 -8.75
CA LEU A 319 -1.56 -16.02 -9.88
C LEU A 319 -0.95 -17.41 -9.74
N GLY A 320 0.35 -17.48 -9.40
CA GLY A 320 1.04 -18.75 -9.16
C GLY A 320 0.36 -19.60 -8.07
N ILE A 321 -0.08 -18.99 -6.97
CA ILE A 321 -0.83 -19.71 -5.92
C ILE A 321 -2.16 -20.25 -6.45
N LEU A 322 -2.95 -19.45 -7.16
CA LEU A 322 -4.25 -19.90 -7.69
C LEU A 322 -4.08 -21.05 -8.68
N MET A 323 -3.04 -21.02 -9.50
CA MET A 323 -2.71 -22.11 -10.42
C MET A 323 -2.26 -23.35 -9.67
N ALA A 324 -1.35 -23.20 -8.71
CA ALA A 324 -0.83 -24.34 -7.96
C ALA A 324 -1.91 -25.01 -7.08
N LEU A 325 -2.87 -24.24 -6.56
CA LEU A 325 -4.04 -24.78 -5.85
C LEU A 325 -4.93 -25.66 -6.76
N LYS A 326 -4.97 -25.40 -8.07
CA LYS A 326 -5.64 -26.30 -9.02
C LYS A 326 -4.86 -27.58 -9.28
N GLN A 327 -3.55 -27.56 -9.04
CA GLN A 327 -2.64 -28.71 -9.16
C GLN A 327 -2.42 -29.40 -7.80
N ASP A 328 -3.43 -29.40 -6.93
CA ASP A 328 -3.41 -30.06 -5.62
C ASP A 328 -2.40 -29.52 -4.60
N MET A 329 -1.93 -28.26 -4.75
CA MET A 329 -1.21 -27.60 -3.66
C MET A 329 -2.13 -27.50 -2.43
N PRO A 330 -1.68 -27.94 -1.23
CA PRO A 330 -2.53 -27.89 -0.05
C PRO A 330 -2.82 -26.46 0.39
N TYR A 331 -4.01 -26.25 0.94
CA TYR A 331 -4.37 -25.02 1.65
C TYR A 331 -3.46 -24.82 2.87
N LEU A 332 -3.18 -23.56 3.21
CA LEU A 332 -2.33 -23.20 4.35
C LEU A 332 -3.00 -23.37 5.72
N LEU A 333 -4.33 -23.42 5.78
CA LEU A 333 -5.09 -23.58 7.02
C LEU A 333 -4.70 -22.59 8.12
N GLY A 334 -4.41 -21.34 7.75
CA GLY A 334 -4.02 -20.27 8.67
C GLY A 334 -2.52 -20.14 8.93
N GLU A 335 -1.66 -20.95 8.31
CA GLU A 335 -0.19 -20.92 8.50
C GLU A 335 0.38 -19.50 8.36
N SER A 336 -0.03 -18.76 7.31
CA SER A 336 0.47 -17.39 7.08
C SER A 336 -0.04 -16.39 8.12
N TYR A 337 -1.27 -16.57 8.60
CA TYR A 337 -1.91 -15.69 9.59
C TYR A 337 -1.35 -15.87 11.00
N ARG A 338 -0.72 -17.02 11.32
CA ARG A 338 -0.03 -17.23 12.61
C ARG A 338 1.01 -16.14 12.87
N SER A 339 1.67 -15.66 11.82
CA SER A 339 2.68 -14.60 11.92
C SER A 339 2.13 -13.30 12.53
N ILE A 340 0.83 -13.03 12.44
CA ILE A 340 0.22 -11.78 12.95
C ILE A 340 0.31 -11.69 14.46
N ALA A 341 0.10 -12.80 15.18
CA ALA A 341 0.19 -12.83 16.64
C ALA A 341 1.60 -12.48 17.16
N TYR A 342 2.63 -12.71 16.34
CA TYR A 342 4.03 -12.45 16.68
C TYR A 342 4.50 -11.06 16.26
N ILE A 343 3.66 -10.22 15.65
CA ILE A 343 4.03 -8.88 15.21
C ILE A 343 4.65 -8.04 16.35
N PRO A 344 4.06 -7.97 17.56
CA PRO A 344 4.60 -7.15 18.65
C PRO A 344 5.95 -7.64 19.17
N VAL A 345 6.31 -8.90 18.91
CA VAL A 345 7.53 -9.51 19.40
C VAL A 345 8.68 -9.22 18.42
N PRO A 346 9.75 -8.51 18.85
CA PRO A 346 10.92 -8.26 18.03
C PRO A 346 11.55 -9.56 17.54
N SER A 347 11.95 -9.61 16.27
CA SER A 347 12.54 -10.82 15.66
C SER A 347 13.81 -11.29 16.40
N ALA A 348 14.57 -10.36 16.99
CA ALA A 348 15.76 -10.65 17.78
C ALA A 348 15.46 -11.52 19.02
N MET A 349 14.29 -11.37 19.64
CA MET A 349 13.90 -12.18 20.82
C MET A 349 13.48 -13.60 20.44
N LEU A 350 13.13 -13.84 19.18
CA LEU A 350 12.58 -15.11 18.71
C LEU A 350 13.61 -15.95 17.92
N ALA A 351 14.86 -15.50 17.80
CA ALA A 351 15.96 -16.24 17.16
C ALA A 351 15.54 -17.03 15.90
N ASN A 352 14.85 -16.35 14.97
CA ASN A 352 14.33 -16.91 13.70
C ASN A 352 13.15 -17.90 13.77
N THR A 353 12.54 -18.11 14.93
CA THR A 353 11.34 -18.96 15.08
C THR A 353 10.02 -18.28 14.67
N LYS A 354 10.08 -17.00 14.28
CA LYS A 354 8.89 -16.22 13.91
C LYS A 354 8.21 -16.84 12.68
N PRO A 355 6.92 -17.22 12.75
CA PRO A 355 6.22 -17.86 11.64
C PRO A 355 6.28 -17.00 10.37
N PRO A 356 6.46 -17.61 9.19
CA PRO A 356 6.55 -16.88 7.93
C PRO A 356 5.20 -16.25 7.56
N ALA A 357 5.24 -15.04 6.99
CA ALA A 357 4.08 -14.40 6.38
C ALA A 357 3.81 -14.98 4.98
N GLY A 358 2.66 -14.61 4.41
CA GLY A 358 2.12 -15.13 3.15
C GLY A 358 3.11 -15.04 2.00
N GLY A 359 3.81 -13.91 1.84
CA GLY A 359 4.75 -13.77 0.74
C GLY A 359 5.98 -14.68 0.82
N ARG A 360 6.47 -15.01 2.02
CA ARG A 360 7.58 -15.95 2.20
C ARG A 360 7.13 -17.39 1.97
N LEU A 361 5.92 -17.73 2.44
CA LEU A 361 5.31 -19.02 2.16
C LEU A 361 5.10 -19.20 0.66
N ALA A 362 4.67 -18.16 -0.05
CA ALA A 362 4.49 -18.20 -1.50
C ALA A 362 5.81 -18.48 -2.24
N ALA A 363 6.88 -17.74 -1.93
CA ALA A 363 8.19 -17.98 -2.52
C ALA A 363 8.69 -19.41 -2.27
N LYS A 364 8.56 -19.90 -1.02
CA LYS A 364 8.95 -21.27 -0.64
C LYS A 364 8.14 -22.33 -1.37
N ARG A 365 6.83 -22.16 -1.46
CA ARG A 365 5.91 -23.18 -2.02
C ARG A 365 5.94 -23.21 -3.55
N LEU A 366 6.18 -22.07 -4.19
CA LEU A 366 6.21 -21.95 -5.66
C LEU A 366 7.60 -22.19 -6.26
N SER A 367 8.68 -21.85 -5.55
CA SER A 367 10.05 -21.92 -6.10
C SER A 367 11.09 -22.57 -5.19
N GLY A 368 10.69 -23.06 -4.02
CA GLY A 368 11.62 -23.61 -3.03
C GLY A 368 12.47 -22.55 -2.31
N ARG A 369 12.34 -21.27 -2.67
CA ARG A 369 13.17 -20.18 -2.13
C ARG A 369 12.74 -19.77 -0.73
N THR A 370 13.67 -19.82 0.22
CA THR A 370 13.47 -19.40 1.63
C THR A 370 14.00 -18.01 1.93
N ASP A 371 14.77 -17.46 1.01
CA ASP A 371 15.59 -16.26 1.11
C ASP A 371 14.86 -14.98 0.68
N THR A 372 13.69 -15.13 0.04
CA THR A 372 12.89 -14.04 -0.51
C THR A 372 11.42 -14.13 -0.10
N ALA A 373 10.65 -13.11 -0.43
CA ALA A 373 9.20 -13.10 -0.28
C ALA A 373 8.58 -12.54 -1.55
N TRP A 374 7.57 -13.22 -2.07
CA TRP A 374 6.84 -12.79 -3.25
C TRP A 374 5.48 -12.26 -2.83
N PRO A 375 5.10 -11.03 -3.22
CA PRO A 375 3.89 -10.42 -2.70
C PRO A 375 2.65 -11.20 -3.15
N VAL A 376 1.80 -11.53 -2.19
CA VAL A 376 0.51 -12.18 -2.40
C VAL A 376 -0.60 -11.17 -2.13
N SER A 377 -1.60 -11.13 -3.01
CA SER A 377 -2.80 -10.33 -2.78
C SER A 377 -3.52 -10.85 -1.52
N PRO A 378 -4.01 -9.96 -0.63
CA PRO A 378 -4.73 -10.35 0.59
C PRO A 378 -5.90 -11.29 0.33
N VAL A 379 -6.58 -11.09 -0.80
CA VAL A 379 -7.71 -11.92 -1.23
C VAL A 379 -7.27 -13.34 -1.54
N VAL A 380 -6.16 -13.49 -2.26
CA VAL A 380 -5.61 -14.81 -2.60
C VAL A 380 -4.99 -15.47 -1.38
N GLU A 381 -4.34 -14.72 -0.49
CA GLU A 381 -3.85 -15.27 0.77
C GLU A 381 -5.01 -15.81 1.63
N ALA A 382 -6.12 -15.07 1.74
CA ALA A 382 -7.31 -15.52 2.46
C ALA A 382 -7.90 -16.80 1.83
N TYR A 383 -7.97 -16.84 0.49
CA TYR A 383 -8.41 -18.02 -0.26
C TYR A 383 -7.46 -19.20 -0.03
N TRP A 384 -6.16 -18.99 -0.07
CA TRP A 384 -5.15 -20.02 0.12
C TRP A 384 -5.16 -20.59 1.55
N ASN A 385 -5.58 -19.82 2.55
CA ASN A 385 -5.70 -20.31 3.91
C ASN A 385 -7.02 -21.05 4.17
N PHE A 386 -8.16 -20.49 3.75
CA PHE A 386 -9.48 -20.98 4.17
C PHE A 386 -10.52 -21.05 3.04
N GLY A 387 -10.08 -21.08 1.78
CA GLY A 387 -10.94 -21.08 0.61
C GLY A 387 -11.86 -19.86 0.54
N ILE A 388 -13.05 -20.06 -0.04
CA ILE A 388 -14.07 -19.00 -0.19
C ILE A 388 -14.48 -18.41 1.17
N VAL A 389 -14.54 -19.24 2.22
CA VAL A 389 -14.87 -18.79 3.59
C VAL A 389 -13.87 -17.75 4.09
N GLY A 390 -12.57 -17.96 3.82
CA GLY A 390 -11.54 -16.97 4.16
C GLY A 390 -11.73 -15.64 3.45
N VAL A 391 -12.07 -15.68 2.16
CA VAL A 391 -12.32 -14.47 1.36
C VAL A 391 -13.51 -13.68 1.91
N VAL A 392 -14.61 -14.36 2.23
CA VAL A 392 -15.79 -13.73 2.83
C VAL A 392 -15.47 -13.12 4.20
N LEU A 393 -14.83 -13.90 5.08
CA LEU A 393 -14.53 -13.47 6.44
C LEU A 393 -13.58 -12.27 6.48
N THR A 394 -12.49 -12.32 5.69
CA THR A 394 -11.52 -11.23 5.64
C THR A 394 -12.11 -9.97 5.00
N GLY A 395 -13.00 -10.11 4.00
CA GLY A 395 -13.76 -9.00 3.44
C GLY A 395 -14.64 -8.33 4.50
N LEU A 396 -15.44 -9.12 5.23
CA LEU A 396 -16.29 -8.62 6.32
C LEU A 396 -15.48 -7.89 7.41
N ILE A 397 -14.35 -8.47 7.85
CA ILE A 397 -13.46 -7.87 8.85
C ILE A 397 -12.90 -6.53 8.35
N TYR A 398 -12.40 -6.48 7.11
CA TYR A 398 -11.91 -5.24 6.50
C TYR A 398 -13.00 -4.17 6.46
N GLY A 399 -14.22 -4.56 6.06
CA GLY A 399 -15.39 -3.71 6.04
C GLY A 399 -15.72 -3.11 7.41
N LEU A 400 -15.83 -3.98 8.42
CA LEU A 400 -16.16 -3.61 9.81
C LEU A 400 -15.13 -2.63 10.38
N LEU A 401 -13.83 -2.93 10.23
CA LEU A 401 -12.75 -2.04 10.69
C LEU A 401 -12.77 -0.71 9.96
N SER A 402 -13.03 -0.71 8.65
CA SER A 402 -13.16 0.51 7.86
C SER A 402 -14.37 1.34 8.30
N GLY A 403 -15.47 0.68 8.67
CA GLY A 403 -16.68 1.31 9.22
C GLY A 403 -16.43 1.93 10.60
N PHE A 404 -15.62 1.29 11.43
CA PHE A 404 -15.15 1.85 12.69
C PHE A 404 -14.28 3.10 12.47
N ILE A 405 -13.22 2.97 11.67
CA ILE A 405 -12.25 4.04 11.41
C ILE A 405 -12.93 5.28 10.79
N SER A 406 -13.83 5.07 9.83
CA SER A 406 -14.57 6.18 9.21
C SER A 406 -15.42 6.96 10.20
N ARG A 407 -16.11 6.28 11.13
CA ARG A 407 -16.89 6.95 12.20
C ARG A 407 -15.99 7.70 13.18
N VAL A 408 -14.87 7.10 13.58
CA VAL A 408 -13.88 7.79 14.41
C VAL A 408 -13.42 9.08 13.73
N MET A 409 -13.16 9.04 12.43
CA MET A 409 -12.75 10.22 11.67
C MET A 409 -13.83 11.28 11.53
N ILE A 410 -15.08 10.88 11.29
CA ILE A 410 -16.23 11.80 11.23
C ILE A 410 -16.40 12.53 12.56
N ASN A 411 -16.17 11.85 13.69
CA ASN A 411 -16.26 12.44 15.03
C ASN A 411 -15.04 13.30 15.40
N ASN A 412 -13.90 13.09 14.73
CA ASN A 412 -12.63 13.74 15.07
C ASN A 412 -11.94 14.39 13.86
N PRO A 413 -12.63 15.23 13.06
CA PRO A 413 -12.13 15.71 11.78
C PRO A 413 -10.98 16.72 11.89
N THR A 414 -10.79 17.32 13.07
CA THR A 414 -9.74 18.30 13.34
C THR A 414 -8.50 17.68 13.96
N SER A 415 -8.61 16.47 14.53
CA SER A 415 -7.53 15.81 15.23
C SER A 415 -6.44 15.37 14.25
N THR A 416 -5.26 15.98 14.38
CA THR A 416 -4.08 15.65 13.57
C THR A 416 -3.71 14.17 13.68
N MET A 417 -3.79 13.61 14.89
CA MET A 417 -3.46 12.21 15.13
C MET A 417 -4.44 11.25 14.47
N MET A 418 -5.74 11.54 14.54
CA MET A 418 -6.73 10.72 13.86
C MET A 418 -6.58 10.80 12.34
N LEU A 419 -6.30 11.99 11.80
CA LEU A 419 -6.00 12.15 10.37
C LEU A 419 -4.78 11.34 9.93
N VAL A 420 -3.66 11.41 10.67
CA VAL A 420 -2.47 10.59 10.36
C VAL A 420 -2.78 9.11 10.48
N GLY A 421 -3.49 8.68 11.52
CA GLY A 421 -3.92 7.30 11.69
C GLY A 421 -4.82 6.81 10.56
N TYR A 422 -5.76 7.63 10.11
CA TYR A 422 -6.64 7.34 8.99
C TYR A 422 -5.89 7.16 7.69
N VAL A 423 -5.02 8.10 7.33
CA VAL A 423 -4.28 7.99 6.06
C VAL A 423 -3.27 6.85 6.13
N SER A 424 -2.67 6.60 7.30
CA SER A 424 -1.85 5.40 7.53
C SER A 424 -2.65 4.12 7.34
N TYR A 425 -3.87 4.04 7.88
CA TYR A 425 -4.77 2.90 7.66
C TYR A 425 -5.06 2.71 6.16
N VAL A 426 -5.51 3.76 5.46
CA VAL A 426 -5.84 3.67 4.03
C VAL A 426 -4.65 3.24 3.17
N THR A 427 -3.43 3.65 3.52
CA THR A 427 -2.23 3.39 2.70
C THR A 427 -1.51 2.10 3.05
N THR A 428 -1.62 1.60 4.28
CA THR A 428 -0.83 0.44 4.77
C THR A 428 -1.67 -0.73 5.24
N PHE A 429 -2.91 -0.49 5.70
CA PHE A 429 -3.75 -1.57 6.21
C PHE A 429 -4.24 -2.48 5.08
N SER A 430 -4.03 -3.77 5.30
CA SER A 430 -4.44 -4.84 4.41
C SER A 430 -4.63 -6.09 5.26
N VAL A 431 -5.66 -6.88 4.94
CA VAL A 431 -6.00 -8.11 5.67
C VAL A 431 -5.08 -9.29 5.37
N GLY A 432 -4.08 -9.11 4.49
CA GLY A 432 -3.01 -10.09 4.30
C GLY A 432 -1.99 -9.99 5.42
N SER A 433 -1.29 -11.09 5.73
CA SER A 433 -0.33 -11.11 6.84
C SER A 433 0.77 -10.05 6.66
N ASP A 434 1.36 -9.93 5.47
CA ASP A 434 2.35 -8.89 5.15
C ASP A 434 1.80 -7.46 5.32
N GLY A 435 0.51 -7.27 5.02
CA GLY A 435 -0.21 -6.02 5.21
C GLY A 435 -0.35 -5.64 6.68
N PHE A 436 -0.75 -6.60 7.52
CA PHE A 436 -0.81 -6.41 8.96
C PHE A 436 0.53 -6.00 9.56
N TYR A 437 1.64 -6.63 9.15
CA TYR A 437 2.98 -6.23 9.61
C TYR A 437 3.26 -4.74 9.33
N LYS A 438 3.05 -4.31 8.09
CA LYS A 438 3.27 -2.91 7.70
C LYS A 438 2.38 -1.96 8.48
N PHE A 439 1.10 -2.32 8.65
CA PHE A 439 0.17 -1.50 9.41
C PHE A 439 0.58 -1.36 10.87
N PHE A 440 0.89 -2.45 11.56
CA PHE A 440 1.27 -2.40 12.98
C PHE A 440 2.62 -1.73 13.21
N GLN A 441 3.57 -1.83 12.28
CA GLN A 441 4.83 -1.07 12.31
C GLN A 441 4.59 0.45 12.28
N VAL A 442 3.46 0.91 11.75
CA VAL A 442 3.06 2.32 11.78
C VAL A 442 2.13 2.63 12.95
N ALA A 443 1.13 1.78 13.19
CA ALA A 443 0.09 1.99 14.18
C ALA A 443 0.61 1.94 15.62
N ILE A 444 1.54 1.03 15.93
CA ILE A 444 2.11 0.91 17.29
C ILE A 444 2.90 2.18 17.65
N PRO A 445 3.88 2.65 16.85
CA PRO A 445 4.57 3.89 17.17
C PRO A 445 3.63 5.09 17.25
N LEU A 446 2.65 5.19 16.34
CA LEU A 446 1.66 6.27 16.38
C LEU A 446 0.83 6.23 17.68
N GLY A 447 0.43 5.04 18.12
CA GLY A 447 -0.27 4.83 19.39
C GLY A 447 0.58 5.19 20.60
N VAL A 448 1.86 4.81 20.61
CA VAL A 448 2.82 5.20 21.68
C VAL A 448 3.00 6.71 21.71
N ILE A 449 3.21 7.36 20.56
CA ILE A 449 3.33 8.82 20.49
C ILE A 449 2.05 9.47 21.04
N TYR A 450 0.87 9.00 20.63
CA TYR A 450 -0.41 9.51 21.13
C TYR A 450 -0.58 9.33 22.64
N PHE A 451 -0.20 8.17 23.17
CA PHE A 451 -0.26 7.87 24.60
C PHE A 451 0.65 8.78 25.42
N LEU A 452 1.93 8.91 25.02
CA LEU A 452 2.89 9.80 25.69
C LEU A 452 2.44 11.26 25.68
N ILE A 453 1.92 11.71 24.54
CA ILE A 453 1.31 13.04 24.37
C ILE A 453 0.16 13.25 25.36
N SER A 454 -0.72 12.25 25.49
CA SER A 454 -1.89 12.32 26.36
C SER A 454 -1.49 12.37 27.83
N ILE A 455 -0.52 11.56 28.26
CA ILE A 455 0.02 11.59 29.63
C ILE A 455 0.66 12.94 29.93
N PHE A 456 1.52 13.46 29.05
CA PHE A 456 2.18 14.74 29.26
C PHE A 456 1.19 15.89 29.45
N PHE A 457 0.10 15.88 28.68
CA PHE A 457 -0.96 16.87 28.82
C PHE A 457 -1.75 16.74 30.13
N LEU A 458 -2.06 15.52 30.56
CA LEU A 458 -2.73 15.27 31.83
C LEU A 458 -1.88 15.77 33.00
N MET A 459 -0.57 15.47 33.00
CA MET A 459 0.37 15.97 34.03
C MET A 459 0.45 17.49 34.03
N ARG A 460 0.55 18.12 32.85
CA ARG A 460 0.57 19.58 32.71
C ARG A 460 -0.69 20.21 33.31
N ARG A 461 -1.87 19.65 33.02
CA ARG A 461 -3.14 20.17 33.54
C ARG A 461 -3.21 20.08 35.07
N GLN A 462 -2.77 18.98 35.65
CA GLN A 462 -2.72 18.80 37.11
C GLN A 462 -1.81 19.85 37.77
N LEU A 463 -0.58 20.03 37.24
CA LEU A 463 0.38 21.00 37.77
C LEU A 463 -0.17 22.45 37.76
N PHE A 464 -0.87 22.85 36.70
CA PHE A 464 -1.44 24.21 36.62
C PHE A 464 -2.74 24.38 37.41
N SER A 465 -3.53 23.31 37.62
CA SER A 465 -4.76 23.39 38.42
C SER A 465 -4.52 23.61 39.91
N VAL A 466 -3.37 23.18 40.43
CA VAL A 466 -3.00 23.38 41.84
C VAL A 466 -2.62 24.84 42.11
N GLY A 467 -2.12 25.57 41.11
CA GLY A 467 -1.73 26.98 41.25
C GLY A 467 -2.90 27.98 41.20
N SER A 468 -4.06 27.63 40.64
CA SER A 468 -5.18 28.57 40.49
C SER A 468 -6.14 28.64 41.67
N ASN A 469 -6.07 27.70 42.62
CA ASN A 469 -6.91 27.69 43.82
C ASN A 469 -6.22 28.27 45.06
N ALA A 470 -5.00 28.80 44.92
CA ALA A 470 -4.18 29.31 46.01
C ALA A 470 -4.10 30.86 46.07
N TYR A 471 -4.99 31.56 45.35
CA TYR A 471 -5.08 33.02 45.35
C TYR A 471 -6.51 33.49 45.61
#